data_AF-A0AAD7BG23-F1
#
_entry.id   AF-A0AAD7BG23-F1
#
_cell.length_a   1.000
_cell.length_b   1.000
_cell.length_c   1.000
_cell.angle_alpha   90.00
_cell.angle_beta   90.00
_cell.angle_gamma   90.00
#
_symmetry.space_group_name_H-M   'P 1'
#
loop_
_entity.id
_entity.type
_entity.pdbx_description
1 polymer ?
#
loop_
_entity_poly.entity_id
_entity_poly.type
_entity_poly.pdbx_seq_one_letter_code
_entity_poly.pdbx_strand_id
1 'polypeptide(L)'
;MSAPLAFSDLPLDVILELTRECDLEDSLKLALTGTKCAAILRSRYFWITALERVEKFHRRPLTCASGTDITTLPLETLRKTAIHAYKLRKSWTSALPPAVSVRAFTLPNDYELLSIFPVYGLDMILTVSDVCLACWSTTSGACLSTYNRDPEDPVWVPSASPVLSPGRCSVGFAYQNEHQIKLEIVTVDYRTFPDLSVSSTYSGSWKCKPWKIVSVLMGHDTMGVVMWEPNEIPLLCHGRLRDKRAGLLELGLESQDYDSETVIEGLALDDYVVVTVQSADELLNVVHAKRESSGFSMWTESVDVPPLDSGHDSDTFYVGRSNVRHPAYGVFNVSMRRALWSEDLSNYEVNRVLFWPAEHNPHSSSWKLSVGPVCSYEHP
;
A
#
# COMPACT_ATOMS: atom_id res chain seq x y z
N MET A 1 -10.30 4.31 -61.41
CA MET A 1 -9.84 4.68 -60.06
C MET A 1 -10.96 4.33 -59.10
N SER A 2 -10.79 3.30 -58.27
CA SER A 2 -11.78 2.97 -57.24
C SER A 2 -11.80 4.09 -56.19
N ALA A 3 -12.99 4.55 -55.82
CA ALA A 3 -13.13 5.48 -54.69
C ALA A 3 -12.51 4.86 -53.43
N PRO A 4 -11.84 5.65 -52.57
CA PRO A 4 -11.35 5.15 -51.30
C PRO A 4 -12.51 4.58 -50.50
N LEU A 5 -12.32 3.37 -49.93
CA LEU A 5 -13.27 2.76 -49.00
C LEU A 5 -13.50 3.73 -47.84
N ALA A 6 -14.77 4.11 -47.62
CA ALA A 6 -15.09 4.93 -46.47
C ALA A 6 -14.99 4.09 -45.19
N PHE A 7 -14.62 4.71 -44.08
CA PHE A 7 -14.58 4.03 -42.78
C PHE A 7 -15.94 3.38 -42.42
N SER A 8 -17.04 4.02 -42.84
CA SER A 8 -18.39 3.50 -42.72
C SER A 8 -18.67 2.22 -43.50
N ASP A 9 -17.80 1.83 -44.43
CA ASP A 9 -17.97 0.62 -45.25
C ASP A 9 -17.40 -0.62 -44.54
N LEU A 10 -16.52 -0.44 -43.55
CA LEU A 10 -15.88 -1.54 -42.81
C LEU A 10 -16.91 -2.38 -42.03
N PRO A 11 -16.76 -3.71 -41.98
CA PRO A 11 -17.54 -4.57 -41.09
C PRO A 11 -17.45 -4.16 -39.61
N LEU A 12 -18.50 -4.42 -38.83
CA LEU A 12 -18.59 -3.97 -37.43
C LEU A 12 -17.50 -4.59 -36.54
N ASP A 13 -17.16 -5.85 -36.77
CA ASP A 13 -16.06 -6.58 -36.13
C ASP A 13 -14.70 -5.92 -36.40
N VAL A 14 -14.44 -5.48 -37.63
CA VAL A 14 -13.22 -4.72 -37.95
C VAL A 14 -13.19 -3.39 -37.20
N ILE A 15 -14.33 -2.69 -37.15
CA ILE A 15 -14.44 -1.43 -36.40
C ILE A 15 -14.23 -1.67 -34.90
N LEU A 16 -14.74 -2.77 -34.35
CA LEU A 16 -14.52 -3.15 -32.95
C LEU A 16 -13.05 -3.48 -32.65
N GLU A 17 -12.34 -4.11 -33.58
CA GLU A 17 -10.91 -4.37 -33.40
C GLU A 17 -10.10 -3.08 -33.47
N LEU A 18 -10.50 -2.11 -34.31
CA LEU A 18 -9.85 -0.80 -34.34
C LEU A 18 -10.06 -0.02 -33.03
N THR A 19 -11.25 -0.07 -32.43
CA THR A 19 -11.50 0.58 -31.13
C THR A 19 -10.73 -0.07 -29.98
N ARG A 20 -10.23 -1.30 -30.14
CA ARG A 20 -9.32 -1.93 -29.19
C ARG A 20 -7.98 -1.22 -29.08
N GLU A 21 -7.59 -0.44 -30.08
CA GLU A 21 -6.35 0.36 -30.05
C GLU A 21 -6.61 1.78 -29.54
N CYS A 22 -7.81 2.32 -29.74
CA CYS A 22 -8.22 3.66 -29.28
C CYS A 22 -8.54 3.71 -27.79
N ASP A 23 -8.23 4.81 -27.10
CA ASP A 23 -8.72 4.97 -25.72
C ASP A 23 -10.26 5.09 -25.68
N LEU A 24 -10.83 5.04 -24.48
CA LEU A 24 -12.28 5.11 -24.33
C LEU A 24 -12.85 6.45 -24.84
N GLU A 25 -12.11 7.55 -24.73
CA GLU A 25 -12.57 8.85 -25.22
C GLU A 25 -12.68 8.88 -26.75
N ASP A 26 -11.63 8.43 -27.43
CA ASP A 26 -11.58 8.37 -28.88
C ASP A 26 -12.59 7.37 -29.44
N SER A 27 -12.78 6.25 -28.76
CA SER A 27 -13.81 5.27 -29.11
C SER A 27 -15.22 5.84 -28.98
N LEU A 28 -15.49 6.63 -27.93
CA LEU A 28 -16.77 7.33 -27.75
C LEU A 28 -16.98 8.40 -28.83
N LYS A 29 -15.94 9.18 -29.17
CA LYS A 29 -16.00 10.15 -30.28
C LYS A 29 -16.30 9.45 -31.60
N LEU A 30 -15.64 8.31 -31.87
CA LEU A 30 -15.88 7.51 -33.07
C LEU A 30 -17.33 7.04 -33.15
N ALA A 31 -17.90 6.58 -32.04
CA ALA A 31 -19.29 6.13 -31.98
C ALA A 31 -20.31 7.23 -32.34
N LEU A 32 -19.94 8.52 -32.20
CA LEU A 32 -20.79 9.66 -32.56
C LEU A 32 -20.75 10.02 -34.06
N THR A 33 -19.83 9.45 -34.84
CA THR A 33 -19.61 9.83 -36.26
C THR A 33 -20.67 9.30 -37.24
N GLY A 34 -21.51 8.35 -36.82
CA GLY A 34 -22.57 7.81 -37.68
C GLY A 34 -23.32 6.64 -37.05
N THR A 35 -24.45 6.24 -37.65
CA THR A 35 -25.33 5.18 -37.14
C THR A 35 -24.66 3.81 -37.06
N LYS A 36 -23.75 3.51 -37.99
CA LYS A 36 -22.97 2.26 -37.99
C LYS A 36 -21.95 2.24 -36.85
N CYS A 37 -21.22 3.33 -36.64
CA CYS A 37 -20.29 3.46 -35.50
C CYS A 37 -21.04 3.46 -34.16
N ALA A 38 -22.25 4.02 -34.11
CA ALA A 38 -23.09 3.96 -32.91
C ALA A 38 -23.47 2.52 -32.48
N ALA A 39 -23.42 1.54 -33.41
CA ALA A 39 -23.67 0.13 -33.09
C ALA A 39 -22.61 -0.46 -32.15
N ILE A 40 -21.39 0.10 -32.12
CA ILE A 40 -20.31 -0.30 -31.20
C ILE A 40 -20.77 -0.19 -29.74
N LEU A 41 -21.53 0.87 -29.41
CA LEU A 41 -22.02 1.11 -28.04
C LEU A 41 -23.01 0.04 -27.56
N ARG A 42 -23.57 -0.77 -28.47
CA ARG A 42 -24.47 -1.89 -28.16
C ARG A 42 -23.71 -3.21 -27.96
N SER A 43 -22.42 -3.24 -28.27
CA SER A 43 -21.59 -4.44 -28.12
C SER A 43 -21.11 -4.60 -26.69
N ARG A 44 -21.41 -5.73 -26.04
CA ARG A 44 -20.81 -6.07 -24.72
C ARG A 44 -19.30 -6.20 -24.82
N TYR A 45 -18.80 -6.78 -25.92
CA TYR A 45 -17.38 -6.99 -26.16
C TYR A 45 -16.59 -5.67 -26.14
N PHE A 46 -17.13 -4.61 -26.74
CA PHE A 46 -16.53 -3.28 -26.70
C PHE A 46 -16.31 -2.79 -25.26
N TRP A 47 -17.36 -2.84 -24.43
CA TRP A 47 -17.28 -2.32 -23.06
C TRP A 47 -16.38 -3.14 -22.15
N ILE A 48 -16.38 -4.48 -22.30
CA ILE A 48 -15.46 -5.36 -21.57
C ILE A 48 -14.01 -4.98 -21.93
N THR A 49 -13.70 -4.93 -23.22
CA THR A 49 -12.35 -4.59 -23.71
C THR A 49 -11.92 -3.20 -23.23
N ALA A 50 -12.81 -2.22 -23.25
CA ALA A 50 -12.51 -0.87 -22.75
C ALA A 50 -12.19 -0.87 -21.24
N LEU A 51 -12.94 -1.63 -20.43
CA LEU A 51 -12.72 -1.74 -18.99
C LEU A 51 -11.44 -2.49 -18.65
N GLU A 52 -11.15 -3.60 -19.33
CA GLU A 52 -9.88 -4.35 -19.17
C GLU A 52 -8.67 -3.47 -19.47
N ARG A 53 -8.77 -2.61 -20.50
CA ARG A 53 -7.70 -1.65 -20.79
C ARG A 53 -7.56 -0.59 -19.70
N VAL A 54 -8.66 -0.10 -19.14
CA VAL A 54 -8.59 0.85 -18.01
C VAL A 54 -7.89 0.21 -16.81
N GLU A 55 -8.24 -1.04 -16.47
CA GLU A 55 -7.64 -1.78 -15.38
C GLU A 55 -6.14 -2.02 -15.64
N LYS A 56 -5.79 -2.54 -16.82
CA LYS A 56 -4.42 -2.94 -17.17
C LYS A 56 -3.48 -1.74 -17.36
N PHE A 57 -3.89 -0.73 -18.12
CA PHE A 57 -3.00 0.38 -18.50
C PHE A 57 -2.96 1.50 -17.46
N HIS A 58 -4.05 1.75 -16.74
CA HIS A 58 -4.07 2.83 -15.75
C HIS A 58 -3.81 2.35 -14.32
N ARG A 59 -3.78 1.03 -14.06
CA ARG A 59 -3.63 0.44 -12.73
C ARG A 59 -4.62 1.03 -11.72
N ARG A 60 -5.80 1.42 -12.19
CA ARG A 60 -6.85 2.00 -11.36
C ARG A 60 -7.92 0.95 -11.12
N PRO A 61 -8.35 0.75 -9.86
CA PRO A 61 -9.43 -0.17 -9.57
C PRO A 61 -10.69 0.28 -10.31
N LEU A 62 -11.35 -0.66 -10.98
CA LEU A 62 -12.68 -0.41 -11.54
C LEU A 62 -13.67 -0.21 -10.39
N THR A 63 -14.69 0.62 -10.61
CA THR A 63 -15.75 0.84 -9.62
C THR A 63 -16.77 -0.29 -9.66
N CYS A 64 -16.28 -1.50 -9.39
CA CYS A 64 -17.07 -2.71 -9.17
C CYS A 64 -16.68 -3.31 -7.81
N ALA A 65 -17.54 -4.15 -7.24
CA ALA A 65 -17.19 -4.85 -6.00
C ALA A 65 -15.94 -5.70 -6.22
N SER A 66 -15.07 -5.76 -5.21
CA SER A 66 -13.83 -6.56 -5.28
C SER A 66 -14.14 -8.01 -5.67
N GLY A 67 -13.38 -8.54 -6.63
CA GLY A 67 -13.55 -9.91 -7.14
C GLY A 67 -14.70 -10.11 -8.13
N THR A 68 -15.36 -9.04 -8.58
CA THR A 68 -16.40 -9.15 -9.61
C THR A 68 -15.80 -9.49 -10.96
N ASP A 69 -16.23 -10.61 -11.56
CA ASP A 69 -15.92 -10.93 -12.95
C ASP A 69 -16.72 -10.01 -13.90
N ILE A 70 -16.02 -9.05 -14.52
CA ILE A 70 -16.62 -8.06 -15.43
C ILE A 70 -17.30 -8.72 -16.64
N THR A 71 -16.87 -9.91 -17.07
CA THR A 71 -17.44 -10.59 -18.25
C THR A 71 -18.87 -11.06 -18.00
N THR A 72 -19.24 -11.23 -16.73
CA THR A 72 -20.58 -11.63 -16.30
C THR A 72 -21.56 -10.47 -16.19
N LEU A 73 -21.07 -9.22 -16.21
CA LEU A 73 -21.91 -8.05 -15.98
C LEU A 73 -22.86 -7.74 -17.17
N PRO A 74 -24.10 -7.30 -16.89
CA PRO A 74 -25.01 -6.82 -17.93
C PRO A 74 -24.43 -5.64 -18.71
N LEU A 75 -24.82 -5.50 -19.99
CA LEU A 75 -24.37 -4.41 -20.87
C LEU A 75 -24.52 -3.02 -20.24
N GLU A 76 -25.65 -2.78 -19.58
CA GLU A 76 -25.92 -1.48 -18.98
C GLU A 76 -25.04 -1.19 -17.77
N THR A 77 -24.70 -2.21 -16.99
CA THR A 77 -23.74 -2.10 -15.90
C THR A 77 -22.35 -1.83 -16.44
N LEU A 78 -21.91 -2.57 -17.47
CA LEU A 78 -20.63 -2.35 -18.15
C LEU A 78 -20.48 -0.90 -18.65
N ARG A 79 -21.52 -0.40 -19.33
CA ARG A 79 -21.57 0.98 -19.84
C ARG A 79 -21.47 2.01 -18.71
N LYS A 80 -22.24 1.82 -17.64
CA LYS A 80 -22.20 2.71 -16.46
C LYS A 80 -20.82 2.73 -15.82
N THR A 81 -20.22 1.56 -15.59
CA THR A 81 -18.88 1.43 -15.00
C THR A 81 -17.82 2.10 -15.87
N ALA A 82 -17.86 1.89 -17.19
CA ALA A 82 -16.89 2.49 -18.11
C ALA A 82 -16.98 4.02 -18.16
N ILE A 83 -18.20 4.56 -18.26
CA ILE A 83 -18.40 6.02 -18.25
C ILE A 83 -18.01 6.62 -16.89
N HIS A 84 -18.28 5.92 -15.79
CA HIS A 84 -17.88 6.37 -14.47
C HIS A 84 -16.35 6.41 -14.33
N ALA A 85 -15.65 5.36 -14.75
CA ALA A 85 -14.19 5.29 -14.77
C ALA A 85 -13.57 6.42 -15.64
N TYR A 86 -14.16 6.68 -16.81
CA TYR A 86 -13.75 7.80 -17.67
C TYR A 86 -13.91 9.16 -16.97
N LYS A 87 -15.07 9.42 -16.35
CA LYS A 87 -15.33 10.66 -15.61
C LYS A 87 -14.35 10.84 -14.46
N LEU A 88 -14.12 9.78 -13.67
CA LEU A 88 -13.11 9.77 -12.61
C LEU A 88 -11.73 10.12 -13.16
N ARG A 89 -11.27 9.46 -14.23
CA ARG A 89 -9.99 9.78 -14.85
C ARG A 89 -9.90 11.26 -15.22
N LYS A 90 -10.92 11.79 -15.90
CA LYS A 90 -10.97 13.19 -16.31
C LYS A 90 -10.94 14.16 -15.13
N SER A 91 -11.67 13.86 -14.05
CA SER A 91 -11.67 14.65 -12.82
C SER A 91 -10.31 14.65 -12.15
N TRP A 92 -9.63 13.50 -12.09
CA TRP A 92 -8.31 13.37 -11.48
C TRP A 92 -7.19 14.03 -12.29
N THR A 93 -7.36 14.15 -13.61
CA THR A 93 -6.42 14.88 -14.48
C THR A 93 -6.73 16.36 -14.61
N SER A 94 -7.81 16.84 -13.97
CA SER A 94 -8.16 18.26 -14.00
C SER A 94 -7.22 19.05 -13.11
N ALA A 95 -6.72 20.18 -13.60
CA ALA A 95 -5.84 21.07 -12.83
C ALA A 95 -6.51 21.67 -11.58
N LEU A 96 -7.84 21.72 -11.57
CA LEU A 96 -8.66 22.21 -10.46
C LEU A 96 -9.67 21.11 -10.11
N PRO A 97 -9.38 20.23 -9.15
CA PRO A 97 -10.40 19.31 -8.65
C PRO A 97 -11.60 20.15 -8.18
N PRO A 98 -12.84 19.70 -8.47
CA PRO A 98 -14.02 20.43 -8.03
C PRO A 98 -13.98 20.60 -6.51
N ALA A 99 -14.35 21.79 -6.02
CA ALA A 99 -14.42 22.05 -4.59
C ALA A 99 -15.34 21.01 -3.92
N VAL A 100 -14.74 20.16 -3.08
CA VAL A 100 -15.47 19.13 -2.34
C VAL A 100 -15.70 19.67 -0.93
N SER A 101 -16.92 19.46 -0.40
CA SER A 101 -17.16 19.72 1.02
C SER A 101 -16.36 18.70 1.83
N VAL A 102 -15.32 19.17 2.53
CA VAL A 102 -14.56 18.37 3.48
C VAL A 102 -15.39 18.27 4.75
N ARG A 103 -15.73 17.05 5.16
CA ARG A 103 -16.29 16.79 6.47
C ARG A 103 -15.12 16.57 7.43
N ALA A 104 -15.02 17.43 8.43
CA ALA A 104 -14.09 17.24 9.53
C ALA A 104 -14.86 16.66 10.72
N PHE A 105 -14.23 15.70 11.40
CA PHE A 105 -14.74 15.12 12.63
C PHE A 105 -13.67 15.28 13.69
N THR A 106 -14.09 15.62 14.91
CA THR A 106 -13.18 15.81 16.03
C THR A 106 -13.03 14.48 16.76
N LEU A 107 -11.78 14.02 16.90
CA LEU A 107 -11.45 12.90 17.76
C LEU A 107 -11.55 13.34 19.24
N PRO A 108 -11.78 12.44 20.20
CA PRO A 108 -11.79 12.79 21.62
C PRO A 108 -10.49 13.50 22.05
N ASN A 109 -10.56 14.41 23.03
CA ASN A 109 -9.40 15.22 23.43
C ASN A 109 -8.26 14.40 24.05
N ASP A 110 -8.56 13.24 24.64
CA ASP A 110 -7.60 12.34 25.26
C ASP A 110 -7.09 11.26 24.27
N TYR A 111 -7.15 11.56 22.97
CA TYR A 111 -6.86 10.62 21.89
C TYR A 111 -5.55 11.02 21.18
N GLU A 112 -4.42 10.48 21.63
CA GLU A 112 -3.15 10.68 20.91
C GLU A 112 -3.14 9.78 19.68
N LEU A 113 -3.46 10.37 18.51
CA LEU A 113 -3.56 9.64 17.27
C LEU A 113 -2.17 9.21 16.77
N LEU A 114 -1.90 7.90 16.79
CA LEU A 114 -0.66 7.31 16.28
C LEU A 114 -0.74 6.99 14.78
N SER A 115 -1.90 6.52 14.29
CA SER A 115 -2.05 6.10 12.90
C SER A 115 -3.50 6.15 12.42
N ILE A 116 -3.68 6.39 11.11
CA ILE A 116 -4.97 6.29 10.42
C ILE A 116 -4.83 5.33 9.25
N PHE A 117 -5.78 4.41 9.12
CA PHE A 117 -5.84 3.49 8.00
C PHE A 117 -7.21 3.54 7.30
N PRO A 118 -7.26 3.85 5.99
CA PRO A 118 -8.50 3.74 5.24
C PRO A 118 -8.87 2.26 5.02
N VAL A 119 -10.15 1.92 5.18
CA VAL A 119 -10.65 0.59 4.81
C VAL A 119 -11.22 0.67 3.40
N TYR A 120 -10.41 0.25 2.42
CA TYR A 120 -10.79 0.35 1.01
C TYR A 120 -12.08 -0.41 0.70
N GLY A 121 -12.97 0.24 -0.05
CA GLY A 121 -14.28 -0.30 -0.43
C GLY A 121 -15.40 -0.01 0.57
N LEU A 122 -15.10 0.63 1.70
CA LEU A 122 -16.08 1.08 2.69
C LEU A 122 -15.88 2.55 3.06
N ASP A 123 -16.96 3.21 3.47
CA ASP A 123 -16.92 4.58 4.00
C ASP A 123 -16.43 4.58 5.45
N MET A 124 -15.20 4.11 5.66
CA MET A 124 -14.69 3.78 6.97
C MET A 124 -13.18 4.00 7.09
N ILE A 125 -12.76 4.48 8.27
CA ILE A 125 -11.35 4.56 8.66
C ILE A 125 -11.14 3.86 10.00
N LEU A 126 -9.93 3.35 10.18
CA LEU A 126 -9.44 2.86 11.46
C LEU A 126 -8.45 3.89 12.00
N THR A 127 -8.61 4.26 13.26
CA THR A 127 -7.67 5.10 13.97
C THR A 127 -7.04 4.29 15.09
N VAL A 128 -5.74 4.46 15.26
CA VAL A 128 -4.98 3.86 16.35
C VAL A 128 -4.52 4.99 17.24
N SER A 129 -4.92 4.99 18.51
CA SER A 129 -4.39 5.93 19.50
C SER A 129 -3.27 5.32 20.34
N ASP A 130 -3.02 5.82 21.53
CA ASP A 130 -2.25 5.20 22.62
C ASP A 130 -3.11 4.22 23.46
N VAL A 131 -4.43 4.40 23.43
CA VAL A 131 -5.39 3.67 24.29
C VAL A 131 -6.31 2.69 23.56
N CYS A 132 -6.60 2.91 22.27
CA CYS A 132 -7.56 2.07 21.57
C CYS A 132 -7.40 2.07 20.04
N LEU A 133 -7.94 1.03 19.43
CA LEU A 133 -8.23 0.97 18.00
C LEU A 133 -9.70 1.31 17.81
N ALA A 134 -10.00 2.40 17.10
CA ALA A 134 -11.36 2.85 16.87
C ALA A 134 -11.70 2.80 15.38
N CYS A 135 -12.95 2.48 15.10
CA CYS A 135 -13.48 2.35 13.75
C CYS A 135 -14.50 3.45 13.53
N TRP A 136 -14.34 4.26 12.48
CA TRP A 136 -15.15 5.45 12.25
C TRP A 136 -15.80 5.41 10.88
N SER A 137 -17.06 5.84 10.81
CA SER A 137 -17.74 6.08 9.54
C SER A 137 -17.29 7.43 8.96
N THR A 138 -16.79 7.44 7.72
CA THR A 138 -16.45 8.69 7.03
C THR A 138 -17.69 9.46 6.56
N THR A 139 -18.83 8.76 6.40
CA THR A 139 -20.11 9.39 6.05
C THR A 139 -20.69 10.16 7.23
N SER A 140 -20.79 9.52 8.40
CA SER A 140 -21.50 10.07 9.56
C SER A 140 -20.58 10.74 10.58
N GLY A 141 -19.28 10.41 10.58
CA GLY A 141 -18.35 10.80 11.64
C GLY A 141 -18.50 10.00 12.93
N ALA A 142 -19.45 9.06 12.99
CA ALA A 142 -19.69 8.27 14.19
C ALA A 142 -18.58 7.23 14.38
N CYS A 143 -18.17 7.06 15.65
CA CYS A 143 -17.41 5.90 16.06
C CYS A 143 -18.34 4.67 16.05
N LEU A 144 -18.05 3.72 15.17
CA LEU A 144 -18.84 2.51 14.96
C LEU A 144 -18.48 1.43 15.99
N SER A 145 -17.19 1.33 16.36
CA SER A 145 -16.70 0.34 17.31
C SER A 145 -15.33 0.75 17.83
N THR A 146 -15.00 0.30 19.04
CA THR A 146 -13.69 0.48 19.66
C THR A 146 -13.18 -0.82 20.24
N TYR A 147 -11.86 -0.98 20.20
CA TYR A 147 -11.12 -2.01 20.90
C TYR A 147 -10.13 -1.33 21.82
N ASN A 148 -10.45 -1.38 23.12
CA ASN A 148 -9.63 -0.74 24.14
C ASN A 148 -8.48 -1.66 24.52
N ARG A 149 -7.31 -1.05 24.71
CA ARG A 149 -6.14 -1.72 25.27
C ARG A 149 -6.45 -2.21 26.69
N ASP A 150 -5.82 -3.31 27.09
CA ASP A 150 -5.72 -3.64 28.51
C ASP A 150 -4.89 -2.55 29.21
N PRO A 151 -5.43 -1.86 30.24
CA PRO A 151 -4.70 -0.83 30.96
C PRO A 151 -3.42 -1.35 31.65
N GLU A 152 -3.31 -2.66 31.89
CA GLU A 152 -2.13 -3.27 32.49
C GLU A 152 -0.93 -3.41 31.52
N ASP A 153 -1.15 -3.33 30.21
CA ASP A 153 -0.09 -3.41 29.21
C ASP A 153 0.56 -2.01 29.06
N PRO A 154 1.82 -1.77 29.45
CA PRO A 154 2.33 -0.41 29.68
C PRO A 154 2.80 0.32 28.41
N VAL A 155 3.15 -0.40 27.35
CA VAL A 155 3.56 0.14 26.05
C VAL A 155 2.85 -0.64 24.96
N TRP A 156 2.25 0.05 23.99
CA TRP A 156 1.72 -0.57 22.79
C TRP A 156 2.40 0.04 21.56
N VAL A 157 2.86 -0.79 20.63
CA VAL A 157 3.40 -0.32 19.36
C VAL A 157 2.55 -0.96 18.27
N PRO A 158 1.78 -0.16 17.50
CA PRO A 158 1.00 -0.70 16.41
C PRO A 158 1.88 -1.03 15.20
N SER A 159 1.41 -1.97 14.38
CA SER A 159 2.01 -2.22 13.08
C SER A 159 1.84 -1.01 12.17
N ALA A 160 2.88 -0.66 11.42
CA ALA A 160 2.85 0.45 10.48
C ALA A 160 1.83 0.28 9.35
N SER A 161 1.37 -0.95 9.09
CA SER A 161 0.40 -1.24 8.04
C SER A 161 -0.59 -2.32 8.46
N PRO A 162 -1.91 -2.13 8.24
CA PRO A 162 -2.90 -3.16 8.46
C PRO A 162 -2.86 -4.19 7.33
N VAL A 163 -3.23 -5.41 7.66
CA VAL A 163 -3.47 -6.47 6.68
C VAL A 163 -4.93 -6.45 6.28
N LEU A 164 -5.18 -6.14 5.01
CA LEU A 164 -6.51 -6.14 4.44
C LEU A 164 -6.83 -7.49 3.81
N SER A 165 -8.05 -7.99 4.05
CA SER A 165 -8.59 -9.19 3.42
C SER A 165 -10.07 -8.96 3.10
N PRO A 166 -10.68 -9.69 2.16
CA PRO A 166 -12.10 -9.52 1.86
C PRO A 166 -12.97 -9.64 3.13
N GLY A 167 -13.63 -8.54 3.49
CA GLY A 167 -14.50 -8.46 4.67
C GLY A 167 -13.77 -8.29 6.02
N ARG A 168 -12.43 -8.16 6.03
CA ARG A 168 -11.65 -8.06 7.27
C ARG A 168 -10.48 -7.08 7.14
N CYS A 169 -10.14 -6.43 8.24
CA CYS A 169 -8.92 -5.67 8.40
C CYS A 169 -8.27 -6.09 9.71
N SER A 170 -6.97 -6.38 9.70
CA SER A 170 -6.25 -6.78 10.91
C SER A 170 -5.07 -5.85 11.16
N VAL A 171 -4.86 -5.48 12.42
CA VAL A 171 -3.75 -4.64 12.88
C VAL A 171 -2.99 -5.42 13.94
N GLY A 172 -1.67 -5.46 13.80
CA GLY A 172 -0.78 -6.10 14.75
C GLY A 172 -0.37 -5.11 15.84
N PHE A 173 -0.27 -5.59 17.08
CA PHE A 173 0.19 -4.82 18.23
C PHE A 173 1.25 -5.61 18.97
N ALA A 174 2.33 -4.93 19.34
CA ALA A 174 3.29 -5.47 20.30
C ALA A 174 3.22 -4.69 21.60
N TYR A 175 3.23 -5.43 22.70
CA TYR A 175 3.30 -4.89 24.04
C TYR A 175 4.57 -5.37 24.69
N GLN A 176 5.14 -4.55 25.55
CA GLN A 176 6.31 -4.90 26.32
C GLN A 176 6.12 -4.53 27.77
N ASN A 177 6.40 -5.48 28.66
CA ASN A 177 6.72 -5.22 30.05
C ASN A 177 8.21 -5.54 30.29
N GLU A 178 8.69 -5.40 31.54
CA GLU A 178 10.12 -5.57 31.87
C GLU A 178 10.73 -6.92 31.43
N HIS A 179 9.92 -7.98 31.28
CA HIS A 179 10.41 -9.34 31.06
C HIS A 179 9.67 -10.12 29.97
N GLN A 180 8.74 -9.49 29.27
CA GLN A 180 7.85 -10.17 28.33
C GLN A 180 7.41 -9.22 27.22
N ILE A 181 7.41 -9.75 26.01
CA ILE A 181 6.72 -9.15 24.88
C ILE A 181 5.46 -9.95 24.62
N LYS A 182 4.34 -9.25 24.51
CA LYS A 182 3.05 -9.78 24.08
C LYS A 182 2.81 -9.31 22.65
N LEU A 183 2.25 -10.18 21.83
CA LEU A 183 1.79 -9.85 20.49
C LEU A 183 0.31 -10.13 20.40
N GLU A 184 -0.43 -9.15 19.89
CA GLU A 184 -1.85 -9.25 19.64
C GLU A 184 -2.16 -8.88 18.21
N ILE A 185 -3.14 -9.55 17.62
CA ILE A 185 -3.73 -9.13 16.36
C ILE A 185 -5.19 -8.83 16.62
N VAL A 186 -5.55 -7.58 16.36
CA VAL A 186 -6.93 -7.13 16.44
C VAL A 186 -7.49 -7.14 15.03
N THR A 187 -8.58 -7.87 14.84
CA THR A 187 -9.29 -7.95 13.56
C THR A 187 -10.62 -7.24 13.68
N VAL A 188 -10.86 -6.34 12.72
CA VAL A 188 -12.15 -5.75 12.41
C VAL A 188 -12.80 -6.59 11.31
N ASP A 189 -13.84 -7.34 11.65
CA ASP A 189 -14.70 -8.03 10.68
C ASP A 189 -15.87 -7.12 10.32
N TYR A 190 -15.92 -6.75 9.03
CA TYR A 190 -16.90 -5.84 8.47
C TYR A 190 -17.81 -6.52 7.43
N ARG A 191 -17.88 -7.85 7.43
CA ARG A 191 -18.78 -8.60 6.54
C ARG A 191 -20.26 -8.31 6.83
N THR A 192 -20.58 -8.01 8.07
CA THR A 192 -21.92 -7.72 8.58
C THR A 192 -22.20 -6.23 8.69
N PHE A 193 -21.44 -5.38 7.98
CA PHE A 193 -21.61 -3.92 8.00
C PHE A 193 -23.10 -3.51 7.85
N PRO A 194 -23.63 -2.63 8.73
CA PRO A 194 -22.91 -1.77 9.69
C PRO A 194 -22.55 -2.42 11.03
N ASP A 195 -23.02 -3.63 11.30
CA ASP A 195 -22.74 -4.34 12.55
C ASP A 195 -21.34 -4.95 12.50
N LEU A 196 -20.34 -4.12 12.81
CA LEU A 196 -18.93 -4.50 12.85
C LEU A 196 -18.62 -5.31 14.11
N SER A 197 -17.68 -6.25 14.00
CA SER A 197 -17.09 -6.90 15.17
C SER A 197 -15.60 -6.62 15.21
N VAL A 198 -15.12 -6.18 16.38
CA VAL A 198 -13.69 -5.98 16.62
C VAL A 198 -13.28 -6.95 17.73
N SER A 199 -12.26 -7.77 17.46
CA SER A 199 -11.82 -8.78 18.42
C SER A 199 -10.33 -9.09 18.27
N SER A 200 -9.72 -9.49 19.38
CA SER A 200 -8.39 -10.12 19.37
C SER A 200 -8.50 -11.51 18.75
N THR A 201 -7.88 -11.72 17.59
CA THR A 201 -7.87 -13.02 16.89
C THR A 201 -6.62 -13.83 17.17
N TYR A 202 -5.59 -13.20 17.72
CA TYR A 202 -4.36 -13.83 18.15
C TYR A 202 -3.82 -13.08 19.36
N SER A 203 -3.37 -13.84 20.37
CA SER A 203 -2.60 -13.32 21.49
C SER A 203 -1.52 -14.32 21.86
N GLY A 204 -0.27 -13.87 21.89
CA GLY A 204 0.89 -14.67 22.27
C GLY A 204 1.82 -13.85 23.14
N SER A 205 2.67 -14.52 23.92
CA SER A 205 3.60 -13.82 24.80
C SER A 205 4.89 -14.60 24.97
N TRP A 206 6.02 -13.90 25.02
CA TRP A 206 7.36 -14.48 25.07
C TRP A 206 8.19 -13.75 26.11
N LYS A 207 8.97 -14.52 26.87
CA LYS A 207 9.99 -13.93 27.73
C LYS A 207 11.10 -13.37 26.85
N CYS A 208 11.47 -12.13 27.11
CA CYS A 208 12.55 -11.45 26.40
C CYS A 208 13.35 -10.61 27.38
N LYS A 209 14.53 -10.18 26.96
CA LYS A 209 15.25 -9.09 27.62
C LYS A 209 14.43 -7.77 27.50
N PRO A 210 14.69 -6.75 28.33
CA PRO A 210 14.00 -5.47 28.28
C PRO A 210 14.44 -4.61 27.07
N TRP A 211 14.33 -5.16 25.86
CA TRP A 211 14.70 -4.51 24.60
C TRP A 211 13.62 -3.57 24.11
N LYS A 212 13.95 -2.35 23.72
CA LYS A 212 12.93 -1.40 23.25
C LYS A 212 12.29 -1.90 21.95
N ILE A 213 10.96 -2.04 21.90
CA ILE A 213 10.26 -2.27 20.64
C ILE A 213 10.39 -1.02 19.77
N VAL A 214 10.85 -1.19 18.53
CA VAL A 214 10.99 -0.10 17.56
C VAL A 214 9.89 -0.17 16.51
N SER A 215 9.57 -1.38 16.03
CA SER A 215 8.62 -1.54 14.93
C SER A 215 7.89 -2.88 15.00
N VAL A 216 6.66 -2.89 14.49
CA VAL A 216 5.84 -4.09 14.33
C VAL A 216 5.48 -4.25 12.87
N LEU A 217 5.76 -5.43 12.35
CA LEU A 217 5.57 -5.82 10.96
C LEU A 217 4.43 -6.82 10.89
N MET A 218 3.51 -6.65 9.93
CA MET A 218 2.38 -7.55 9.77
C MET A 218 2.21 -7.95 8.30
N GLY A 219 2.13 -9.25 8.07
CA GLY A 219 1.75 -9.88 6.80
C GLY A 219 0.51 -10.76 7.00
N HIS A 220 0.01 -11.43 5.95
CA HIS A 220 -1.24 -12.21 6.06
C HIS A 220 -1.17 -13.32 7.11
N ASP A 221 -0.03 -14.01 7.20
CA ASP A 221 0.19 -15.12 8.12
C ASP A 221 1.40 -14.91 9.04
N THR A 222 2.01 -13.74 9.01
CA THR A 222 3.28 -13.44 9.69
C THR A 222 3.18 -12.15 10.49
N MET A 223 3.83 -12.13 11.64
CA MET A 223 4.02 -10.94 12.45
C MET A 223 5.48 -10.87 12.90
N GLY A 224 6.11 -9.72 12.71
CA GLY A 224 7.49 -9.46 13.12
C GLY A 224 7.52 -8.33 14.14
N VAL A 225 8.45 -8.39 15.08
CA VAL A 225 8.74 -7.30 16.00
C VAL A 225 10.22 -6.99 15.90
N VAL A 226 10.54 -5.77 15.48
CA VAL A 226 11.90 -5.28 15.53
C VAL A 226 12.11 -4.61 16.88
N MET A 227 13.12 -5.08 17.59
CA MET A 227 13.51 -4.59 18.89
C MET A 227 14.91 -4.01 18.80
N TRP A 228 15.28 -3.22 19.79
CA TRP A 228 16.58 -2.56 19.87
C TRP A 228 17.21 -2.73 21.24
N GLU A 229 18.47 -3.15 21.24
CA GLU A 229 19.40 -3.14 22.37
C GLU A 229 20.67 -2.40 21.93
N PRO A 230 21.40 -1.75 22.86
CA PRO A 230 22.78 -1.37 22.59
C PRO A 230 23.57 -2.60 22.10
N ASN A 231 24.08 -2.54 20.87
CA ASN A 231 24.84 -3.54 20.13
C ASN A 231 24.04 -4.57 19.31
N GLU A 232 22.72 -4.66 19.43
CA GLU A 232 21.93 -5.69 18.75
C GLU A 232 20.56 -5.19 18.30
N ILE A 233 20.13 -5.62 17.10
CA ILE A 233 18.77 -5.41 16.60
C ILE A 233 18.10 -6.79 16.46
N PRO A 234 17.44 -7.30 17.50
CA PRO A 234 16.74 -8.58 17.40
C PRO A 234 15.38 -8.43 16.69
N LEU A 235 15.06 -9.42 15.87
CA LEU A 235 13.80 -9.57 15.16
C LEU A 235 13.07 -10.81 15.71
N LEU A 236 11.95 -10.60 16.38
CA LEU A 236 11.05 -11.69 16.78
C LEU A 236 10.04 -11.92 15.65
N CYS A 237 10.14 -13.05 14.96
CA CYS A 237 9.21 -13.43 13.91
C CYS A 237 8.26 -14.53 14.37
N HIS A 238 6.97 -14.32 14.14
CA HIS A 238 5.92 -15.30 14.33
C HIS A 238 5.30 -15.66 12.99
N GLY A 239 5.41 -16.92 12.58
CA GLY A 239 4.85 -17.42 11.32
C GLY A 239 3.70 -18.39 11.56
N ARG A 240 2.65 -18.30 10.73
CA ARG A 240 1.38 -19.02 10.87
C ARG A 240 0.82 -18.82 12.27
N LEU A 241 0.09 -17.72 12.46
CA LEU A 241 -0.56 -17.33 13.71
C LEU A 241 -1.43 -18.43 14.36
N ARG A 242 -1.75 -19.51 13.63
CA ARG A 242 -2.43 -20.72 14.14
C ARG A 242 -1.51 -21.76 14.80
N ASP A 243 -0.24 -21.84 14.38
CA ASP A 243 0.70 -22.90 14.76
C ASP A 243 1.60 -22.52 15.95
N LYS A 244 1.49 -21.28 16.46
CA LYS A 244 2.27 -20.73 17.59
C LYS A 244 3.79 -20.85 17.46
N ARG A 245 4.33 -20.96 16.24
CA ARG A 245 5.79 -21.05 16.02
C ARG A 245 6.39 -19.64 15.98
N ALA A 246 7.11 -19.30 17.05
CA ALA A 246 7.92 -18.09 17.12
C ALA A 246 9.40 -18.46 16.98
N GLY A 247 10.15 -17.64 16.23
CA GLY A 247 11.60 -17.68 16.18
C GLY A 247 12.14 -16.31 16.57
N LEU A 248 13.10 -16.29 17.49
CA LEU A 248 13.93 -15.12 17.72
C LEU A 248 15.09 -15.16 16.74
N LEU A 249 15.30 -14.06 16.03
CA LEU A 249 16.34 -13.92 15.02
C LEU A 249 17.20 -12.71 15.38
N GLU A 250 18.49 -12.90 15.61
CA GLU A 250 19.44 -11.82 15.85
C GLU A 250 19.97 -11.33 14.50
N LEU A 251 19.75 -10.05 14.15
CA LEU A 251 20.11 -9.56 12.81
C LEU A 251 21.63 -9.37 12.60
N GLY A 252 22.45 -9.61 13.64
CA GLY A 252 23.92 -9.55 13.56
C GLY A 252 24.49 -8.18 13.16
N LEU A 253 23.68 -7.13 13.26
CA LEU A 253 24.09 -5.75 12.96
C LEU A 253 24.81 -5.19 14.19
N GLU A 254 26.11 -4.94 14.09
CA GLU A 254 26.91 -4.32 15.15
C GLU A 254 26.45 -2.86 15.34
N SER A 255 26.05 -2.47 16.55
CA SER A 255 25.41 -1.16 16.76
C SER A 255 26.34 0.04 16.87
N GLN A 256 27.65 -0.11 16.64
CA GLN A 256 28.56 1.03 16.74
C GLN A 256 28.23 2.14 15.72
N ASP A 257 27.41 1.84 14.71
CA ASP A 257 27.05 2.74 13.60
C ASP A 257 25.59 3.26 13.64
N TYR A 258 24.82 2.97 14.70
CA TYR A 258 23.40 3.38 14.78
C TYR A 258 23.16 4.37 15.92
N ASP A 259 22.95 5.63 15.55
CA ASP A 259 22.54 6.70 16.44
C ASP A 259 21.01 6.77 16.60
N SER A 260 20.51 7.76 17.37
CA SER A 260 19.08 8.01 17.55
C SER A 260 18.32 8.37 16.26
N GLU A 261 19.03 8.61 15.15
CA GLU A 261 18.45 8.95 13.85
C GLU A 261 18.28 7.72 12.94
N THR A 262 18.68 6.53 13.42
CA THR A 262 18.53 5.28 12.68
C THR A 262 17.05 4.95 12.45
N VAL A 263 16.68 4.85 11.18
CA VAL A 263 15.32 4.48 10.78
C VAL A 263 15.27 2.98 10.49
N ILE A 264 14.40 2.28 11.21
CA ILE A 264 14.15 0.85 11.00
C ILE A 264 12.74 0.67 10.45
N GLU A 265 12.68 0.18 9.22
CA GLU A 265 11.45 -0.20 8.55
C GLU A 265 11.44 -1.68 8.27
N GLY A 266 10.26 -2.27 8.12
CA GLY A 266 10.19 -3.61 7.61
C GLY A 266 8.89 -3.92 6.90
N LEU A 267 8.91 -5.04 6.20
CA LEU A 267 7.81 -5.59 5.44
C LEU A 267 7.72 -7.07 5.76
N ALA A 268 6.54 -7.52 6.18
CA ALA A 268 6.25 -8.94 6.34
C ALA A 268 5.37 -9.43 5.20
N LEU A 269 5.85 -10.46 4.52
CA LEU A 269 5.18 -11.26 3.50
C LEU A 269 4.98 -12.68 4.08
N ASP A 270 4.12 -13.48 3.44
CA ASP A 270 3.65 -14.78 3.95
C ASP A 270 4.77 -15.71 4.45
N ASP A 271 5.89 -15.76 3.71
CA ASP A 271 7.07 -16.55 4.06
C ASP A 271 8.36 -15.71 4.14
N TYR A 272 8.28 -14.37 4.12
CA TYR A 272 9.46 -13.50 4.08
C TYR A 272 9.27 -12.28 4.98
N VAL A 273 10.30 -11.89 5.72
CA VAL A 273 10.38 -10.59 6.38
C VAL A 273 11.58 -9.86 5.84
N VAL A 274 11.39 -8.61 5.44
CA VAL A 274 12.47 -7.72 5.00
C VAL A 274 12.53 -6.58 6.00
N VAL A 275 13.69 -6.35 6.60
CA VAL A 275 13.93 -5.22 7.50
C VAL A 275 14.97 -4.35 6.84
N THR A 276 14.66 -3.07 6.65
CA THR A 276 15.61 -2.07 6.17
C THR A 276 16.02 -1.20 7.34
N VAL A 277 17.31 -1.20 7.64
CA VAL A 277 17.94 -0.34 8.65
C VAL A 277 18.74 0.71 7.90
N GLN A 278 18.37 1.98 8.07
CA GLN A 278 19.07 3.11 7.47
C GLN A 278 19.74 3.93 8.59
N SER A 279 21.07 3.99 8.58
CA SER A 279 21.85 4.89 9.43
C SER A 279 21.94 6.30 8.82
N ALA A 280 22.29 7.29 9.64
CA ALA A 280 22.57 8.66 9.21
C ALA A 280 23.68 8.72 8.14
N ASP A 281 24.65 7.80 8.21
CA ASP A 281 25.78 7.66 7.27
C ASP A 281 25.42 6.99 5.93
N GLU A 282 24.14 7.02 5.56
CA GLU A 282 23.60 6.59 4.25
C GLU A 282 23.76 5.09 3.90
N LEU A 283 24.29 4.27 4.79
CA LEU A 283 24.27 2.82 4.63
C LEU A 283 22.86 2.27 4.86
N LEU A 284 22.30 1.64 3.81
CA LEU A 284 21.05 0.91 3.89
C LEU A 284 21.36 -0.59 4.02
N ASN A 285 21.18 -1.12 5.23
CA ASN A 285 21.24 -2.56 5.46
C ASN A 285 19.85 -3.17 5.27
N VAL A 286 19.73 -4.09 4.32
CA VAL A 286 18.50 -4.84 4.06
C VAL A 286 18.68 -6.25 4.58
N VAL A 287 18.01 -6.58 5.68
CA VAL A 287 18.00 -7.93 6.21
C VAL A 287 16.79 -8.67 5.68
N HIS A 288 17.04 -9.80 5.05
CA HIS A 288 16.01 -10.71 4.57
C HIS A 288 15.95 -11.93 5.49
N ALA A 289 14.76 -12.26 5.96
CA ALA A 289 14.47 -13.49 6.67
C ALA A 289 13.40 -14.28 5.91
N LYS A 290 13.75 -15.46 5.42
CA LYS A 290 12.84 -16.38 4.73
C LYS A 290 12.43 -17.51 5.66
N ARG A 291 11.15 -17.85 5.70
CA ARG A 291 10.65 -19.01 6.43
C ARG A 291 11.01 -20.29 5.69
N GLU A 292 11.54 -21.25 6.43
CA GLU A 292 11.82 -22.61 6.00
C GLU A 292 11.07 -23.63 6.88
N SER A 293 11.05 -24.89 6.46
CA SER A 293 10.35 -25.95 7.21
C SER A 293 10.83 -26.13 8.66
N SER A 294 12.08 -25.78 8.93
CA SER A 294 12.78 -25.89 10.22
C SER A 294 12.91 -24.59 11.01
N GLY A 295 12.48 -23.44 10.47
CA GLY A 295 12.70 -22.13 11.10
C GLY A 295 12.72 -20.99 10.09
N PHE A 296 13.65 -20.04 10.26
CA PHE A 296 13.92 -18.98 9.29
C PHE A 296 15.39 -19.03 8.87
N SER A 297 15.66 -18.84 7.57
CA SER A 297 16.99 -18.56 7.04
C SER A 297 17.15 -17.07 6.77
N MET A 298 18.34 -16.53 7.01
CA MET A 298 18.60 -15.10 6.88
C MET A 298 19.80 -14.81 5.99
N TRP A 299 19.74 -13.66 5.32
CA TRP A 299 20.89 -13.03 4.70
C TRP A 299 20.73 -11.51 4.74
N THR A 300 21.86 -10.81 4.81
CA THR A 300 21.92 -9.35 4.82
C THR A 300 22.51 -8.87 3.51
N GLU A 301 21.90 -7.84 2.93
CA GLU A 301 22.43 -7.09 1.78
C GLU A 301 22.71 -5.66 2.24
N SER A 302 23.97 -5.23 2.17
CA SER A 302 24.32 -3.82 2.33
C SER A 302 24.23 -3.13 0.98
N VAL A 303 23.46 -2.05 0.93
CA VAL A 303 23.28 -1.22 -0.26
C VAL A 303 23.89 0.14 0.02
N ASP A 304 24.96 0.47 -0.70
CA ASP A 304 25.52 1.82 -0.69
C ASP A 304 24.50 2.78 -1.31
N VAL A 305 23.97 3.69 -0.51
CA VAL A 305 23.20 4.82 -1.01
C VAL A 305 24.21 5.91 -1.36
N PRO A 306 24.35 6.32 -2.62
CA PRO A 306 25.30 7.37 -2.97
C PRO A 306 24.90 8.68 -2.28
N PRO A 307 25.88 9.48 -1.82
CA PRO A 307 25.59 10.76 -1.21
C PRO A 307 24.83 11.68 -2.14
N LEU A 308 23.89 12.43 -1.57
CA LEU A 308 23.18 13.50 -2.26
C LEU A 308 24.18 14.59 -2.63
N ASP A 309 24.72 14.53 -3.85
CA ASP A 309 25.50 15.62 -4.41
C ASP A 309 24.65 16.89 -4.38
N SER A 310 25.19 17.95 -3.76
CA SER A 310 24.52 19.21 -3.44
C SER A 310 24.19 20.10 -4.66
N GLY A 311 23.97 19.50 -5.84
CA GLY A 311 23.80 20.20 -7.11
C GLY A 311 22.72 19.62 -8.03
N HIS A 312 21.95 18.62 -7.58
CA HIS A 312 20.85 18.08 -8.38
C HIS A 312 19.50 18.67 -7.96
N ASP A 313 18.68 19.01 -8.96
CA ASP A 313 17.31 19.51 -8.79
C ASP A 313 16.52 18.62 -7.81
N SER A 314 15.63 19.25 -7.05
CA SER A 314 14.82 18.72 -5.93
C SER A 314 13.92 17.52 -6.25
N ASP A 315 14.01 16.97 -7.45
CA ASP A 315 13.20 15.87 -7.98
C ASP A 315 14.05 14.65 -8.39
N THR A 316 15.27 14.52 -7.87
CA THR A 316 16.14 13.38 -8.18
C THR A 316 15.84 12.19 -7.26
N PHE A 317 15.32 11.10 -7.83
CA PHE A 317 14.93 9.89 -7.10
C PHE A 317 16.03 8.82 -7.17
N TYR A 318 16.43 8.27 -6.01
CA TYR A 318 17.32 7.11 -5.96
C TYR A 318 16.51 5.85 -5.69
N VAL A 319 16.71 4.83 -6.54
CA VAL A 319 16.15 3.48 -6.36
C VAL A 319 17.31 2.56 -6.02
N GLY A 320 17.41 2.15 -4.76
CA GLY A 320 18.32 1.09 -4.36
C GLY A 320 17.91 -0.22 -5.04
N ARG A 321 18.85 -0.86 -5.74
CA ARG A 321 18.61 -2.14 -6.42
C ARG A 321 19.06 -3.28 -5.50
N SER A 322 18.11 -4.02 -4.93
CA SER A 322 18.40 -5.35 -4.38
C SER A 322 18.50 -6.36 -5.52
N ASN A 323 19.49 -7.26 -5.48
CA ASN A 323 19.74 -8.25 -6.53
C ASN A 323 18.99 -9.58 -6.30
N VAL A 324 18.01 -9.61 -5.39
CA VAL A 324 17.23 -10.83 -5.12
C VAL A 324 16.41 -11.23 -6.35
N ARG A 325 16.88 -12.24 -7.09
CA ARG A 325 16.11 -12.93 -8.12
C ARG A 325 15.12 -13.90 -7.47
N HIS A 326 13.95 -13.40 -7.07
CA HIS A 326 12.77 -14.25 -6.89
C HIS A 326 11.86 -14.07 -8.13
N PRO A 327 11.35 -15.14 -8.76
CA PRO A 327 10.61 -15.03 -10.03
C PRO A 327 9.27 -14.28 -9.94
N ALA A 328 8.85 -13.85 -8.74
CA ALA A 328 7.56 -13.21 -8.51
C ALA A 328 7.62 -11.80 -7.88
N TYR A 329 8.72 -11.42 -7.23
CA TYR A 329 8.75 -10.23 -6.36
C TYR A 329 10.09 -9.49 -6.44
N GLY A 330 10.06 -8.20 -6.77
CA GLY A 330 11.16 -7.26 -6.54
C GLY A 330 10.70 -6.25 -5.50
N VAL A 331 11.43 -6.14 -4.39
CA VAL A 331 11.17 -5.13 -3.35
C VAL A 331 12.06 -3.94 -3.66
N PHE A 332 11.45 -2.78 -3.90
CA PHE A 332 12.16 -1.52 -4.06
C PHE A 332 11.77 -0.60 -2.92
N ASN A 333 12.75 -0.21 -2.09
CA ASN A 333 12.56 0.89 -1.15
C ASN A 333 12.97 2.19 -1.86
N VAL A 334 12.06 3.16 -1.93
CA VAL A 334 12.29 4.48 -2.52
C VAL A 334 12.07 5.51 -1.44
N SER A 335 13.16 6.08 -0.94
CA SER A 335 13.13 7.22 -0.03
C SER A 335 13.11 8.51 -0.85
N MET A 336 12.02 9.29 -0.78
CA MET A 336 11.98 10.63 -1.34
C MET A 336 12.38 11.63 -0.24
N ARG A 337 13.42 12.44 -0.49
CA ARG A 337 13.76 13.59 0.36
C ARG A 337 13.33 14.86 -0.36
N ARG A 338 12.45 15.65 0.26
CA ARG A 338 12.11 16.99 -0.23
C ARG A 338 12.83 18.04 0.61
N ALA A 339 13.69 18.84 -0.01
CA ALA A 339 14.19 20.06 0.60
C ALA A 339 13.08 21.11 0.56
N LEU A 340 12.48 21.43 1.70
CA LEU A 340 11.68 22.64 1.83
C LEU A 340 12.62 23.84 1.84
N TRP A 341 12.21 24.98 1.28
CA TRP A 341 13.00 26.21 1.19
C TRP A 341 13.25 26.84 2.57
N SER A 342 14.02 26.16 3.40
CA SER A 342 14.36 26.50 4.77
C SER A 342 15.86 26.28 4.92
N GLU A 343 16.59 27.31 5.35
CA GLU A 343 18.02 27.20 5.72
C GLU A 343 18.24 26.29 6.94
N ASP A 344 17.15 25.81 7.55
CA ASP A 344 17.14 24.85 8.64
C ASP A 344 16.98 23.42 8.09
N LEU A 345 18.06 22.64 8.14
CA LEU A 345 18.16 21.22 7.72
C LEU A 345 17.35 20.27 8.61
N SER A 346 16.66 20.78 9.63
CA SER A 346 15.84 19.99 10.56
C SER A 346 14.42 19.69 10.05
N ASN A 347 13.99 20.32 8.95
CA ASN A 347 12.63 20.18 8.40
C ASN A 347 12.62 19.41 7.08
N TYR A 348 12.84 18.09 7.14
CA TYR A 348 12.62 17.20 6.01
C TYR A 348 11.28 16.48 6.15
N GLU A 349 10.45 16.55 5.12
CA GLU A 349 9.29 15.68 4.99
C GLU A 349 9.70 14.48 4.13
N VAL A 350 9.81 13.32 4.77
CA VAL A 350 10.19 12.07 4.10
C VAL A 350 8.92 11.34 3.69
N ASN A 351 8.53 11.48 2.43
CA ASN A 351 7.44 10.71 1.85
C ASN A 351 8.00 9.40 1.29
N ARG A 352 7.72 8.24 1.92
CA ARG A 352 8.23 6.94 1.48
C ARG A 352 7.14 6.11 0.82
N VAL A 353 7.40 5.62 -0.39
CA VAL A 353 6.44 4.85 -1.19
C VAL A 353 7.05 3.48 -1.49
N LEU A 354 6.44 2.43 -0.94
CA LEU A 354 6.74 1.04 -1.27
C LEU A 354 6.07 0.67 -2.61
N PHE A 355 6.86 0.25 -3.60
CA PHE A 355 6.32 -0.19 -4.89
C PHE A 355 6.15 -1.71 -4.96
N TRP A 356 5.02 -2.16 -5.49
CA TRP A 356 4.68 -3.57 -5.74
C TRP A 356 3.72 -3.72 -6.94
N PRO A 357 3.86 -4.74 -7.82
CA PRO A 357 5.05 -5.25 -8.49
C PRO A 357 5.32 -4.53 -9.83
N ALA A 358 6.57 -4.56 -10.31
CA ALA A 358 6.94 -4.12 -11.66
C ALA A 358 6.94 -5.32 -12.63
N GLU A 359 6.37 -5.18 -13.84
CA GLU A 359 6.45 -6.20 -14.89
C GLU A 359 7.85 -6.24 -15.51
N HIS A 360 8.47 -7.42 -15.53
CA HIS A 360 9.68 -7.67 -16.29
C HIS A 360 9.35 -7.59 -17.78
N ASN A 361 9.87 -6.57 -18.47
CA ASN A 361 9.97 -6.61 -19.93
C ASN A 361 11.16 -7.51 -20.29
N PRO A 362 10.98 -8.71 -20.86
CA PRO A 362 12.07 -9.65 -21.13
C PRO A 362 13.06 -9.15 -22.19
N HIS A 363 12.76 -8.03 -22.86
CA HIS A 363 13.59 -7.44 -23.91
C HIS A 363 14.28 -6.13 -23.50
N SER A 364 14.13 -5.69 -22.24
CA SER A 364 14.78 -4.50 -21.73
C SER A 364 15.74 -4.84 -20.58
N SER A 365 16.98 -4.34 -20.65
CA SER A 365 17.92 -4.36 -19.51
C SER A 365 17.63 -3.25 -18.49
N SER A 366 16.68 -2.35 -18.78
CA SER A 366 16.28 -1.23 -17.92
C SER A 366 14.79 -1.27 -17.59
N TRP A 367 14.47 -0.90 -16.36
CA TRP A 367 13.11 -0.73 -15.85
C TRP A 367 12.78 0.77 -15.90
N LYS A 368 11.62 1.15 -16.44
CA LYS A 368 11.13 2.53 -16.40
C LYS A 368 10.05 2.65 -15.34
N LEU A 369 10.31 3.46 -14.32
CA LEU A 369 9.30 3.90 -13.34
C LEU A 369 8.65 5.19 -13.85
N SER A 370 7.32 5.32 -13.70
CA SER A 370 6.59 6.55 -13.95
C SER A 370 5.95 7.03 -12.63
N VAL A 371 6.37 8.21 -12.17
CA VAL A 371 5.82 8.88 -10.98
C VAL A 371 4.73 9.86 -11.44
N GLY A 372 3.56 9.84 -10.78
CA GLY A 372 2.50 10.82 -11.02
C GLY A 372 2.76 12.14 -10.28
N PRO A 373 2.13 13.26 -10.68
CA PRO A 373 2.36 14.55 -10.03
C PRO A 373 1.85 14.57 -8.58
N VAL A 374 2.65 15.13 -7.68
CA VAL A 374 2.31 15.40 -6.27
C VAL A 374 1.74 16.82 -6.18
N CYS A 375 0.53 16.98 -5.63
CA CYS A 375 -0.07 18.29 -5.38
C CYS A 375 0.53 18.92 -4.11
N SER A 376 1.03 20.15 -4.21
CA SER A 376 1.40 20.98 -3.06
C SER A 376 0.19 21.79 -2.59
N TYR A 377 -0.07 21.78 -1.28
CA TYR A 377 -0.93 22.74 -0.60
C TYR A 377 -0.05 23.70 0.19
N GLU A 378 -0.10 24.99 -0.13
CA GLU A 378 0.45 26.04 0.72
C GLU A 378 -0.65 26.48 1.69
N HIS A 379 -0.37 26.42 3.00
CA HIS A 379 -1.23 27.07 4.00
C HIS A 379 -0.90 28.58 4.03
N PRO A 380 -1.91 29.46 4.15
CA PRO A 380 -1.72 30.91 4.24
C PRO A 380 -1.07 31.38 5.54
#